data_AF-A0A392QU42-F1
#
_entry.id   AF-A0A392QU42-F1
#
_cell.length_a   1.000
_cell.length_b   1.000
_cell.length_c   1.000
_cell.angle_alpha   90.00
_cell.angle_beta   90.00
_cell.angle_gamma   90.00
#
_symmetry.space_group_name_H-M   'P 1'
#
loop_
_entity.id
_entity.type
_entity.pdbx_description
1 polymer ?
#
loop_
_entity_poly.entity_id
_entity_poly.type
_entity_poly.pdbx_seq_one_letter_code
_entity_poly.pdbx_strand_id
1 'polypeptide(L)' 'MGGFVLWQKRPELWCLELVVSGYKISAGSDGKVAWRQTPWHHSHASRGPPRPLRRLLQ' A
#
# COMPACT_ATOMS: atom_id res chain seq x y z
N MET A 1 -14.46 11.46 8.73
CA MET A 1 -14.87 10.10 8.35
C MET A 1 -13.84 9.53 7.40
N GLY A 2 -13.41 8.30 7.65
CA GLY A 2 -12.42 7.61 6.84
C GLY A 2 -12.45 6.12 7.11
N GLY A 3 -11.97 5.33 6.17
CA GLY A 3 -11.95 3.87 6.22
C GLY A 3 -10.78 3.33 5.42
N PHE A 4 -10.36 2.11 5.74
CA PHE A 4 -9.32 1.42 4.99
C PHE A 4 -9.75 0.00 4.65
N VAL A 5 -9.18 -0.51 3.57
CA VAL A 5 -9.32 -1.89 3.12
C VAL A 5 -7.92 -2.44 2.93
N LEU A 6 -7.61 -3.53 3.62
CA LEU A 6 -6.37 -4.27 3.47
C LEU A 6 -6.69 -5.66 2.91
N TRP A 7 -6.17 -5.94 1.72
CA TRP A 7 -6.14 -7.25 1.10
C TRP A 7 -4.76 -7.84 1.24
N GLN A 8 -4.66 -9.05 1.80
CA GLN A 8 -3.39 -9.76 1.93
C GLN A 8 -3.61 -11.24 1.59
N LYS A 9 -2.89 -11.73 0.59
CA LYS A 9 -2.93 -13.15 0.17
C LYS A 9 -1.64 -13.88 0.56
N ARG A 10 -0.49 -13.23 0.42
CA ARG A 10 0.85 -13.73 0.77
C ARG A 10 1.68 -12.57 1.31
N PRO A 11 2.78 -12.79 2.06
CA PRO A 11 3.64 -11.70 2.54
C PRO A 11 4.13 -10.76 1.42
N GLU A 12 4.15 -11.27 0.20
CA GLU A 12 4.59 -10.62 -1.04
C GLU A 12 3.44 -9.95 -1.81
N LEU A 13 2.20 -10.43 -1.65
CA LEU A 13 1.01 -10.03 -2.42
C LEU A 13 -0.03 -9.41 -1.49
N TRP A 14 -0.12 -8.08 -1.55
CA TRP A 14 -1.01 -7.31 -0.70
C TRP A 14 -1.42 -5.99 -1.38
N CYS A 15 -2.59 -5.46 -1.03
CA CYS A 15 -3.07 -4.14 -1.43
C CYS A 15 -3.77 -3.47 -0.24
N LEU A 16 -3.48 -2.20 -0.02
CA LEU A 16 -4.07 -1.33 0.99
C LEU A 16 -4.70 -0.13 0.29
N GLU A 17 -5.96 0.12 0.54
CA GLU A 17 -6.60 1.39 0.20
C GLU A 17 -7.03 2.08 1.49
N LEU A 18 -6.65 3.35 1.69
CA LEU A 18 -7.06 4.18 2.81
C LEU A 18 -7.73 5.44 2.26
N VAL A 19 -8.94 5.71 2.71
CA VAL A 19 -9.66 6.94 2.42
C VAL A 19 -9.82 7.71 3.71
N VAL A 20 -9.27 8.91 3.78
CA VAL A 20 -9.38 9.78 4.96
C VAL A 20 -9.69 11.21 4.50
N SER A 21 -10.77 11.79 5.02
CA SER A 21 -11.09 13.21 4.81
C SER A 21 -11.10 13.64 3.32
N GLY A 22 -11.60 12.79 2.42
CA GLY A 22 -11.64 13.05 0.97
C GLY A 22 -10.36 12.68 0.21
N TYR A 23 -9.30 12.28 0.90
CA TYR A 23 -8.04 11.84 0.30
C TYR A 23 -7.99 10.32 0.19
N LYS A 24 -7.76 9.81 -1.04
CA LYS A 24 -7.53 8.39 -1.30
C LYS A 24 -6.04 8.10 -1.39
N ILE A 25 -5.59 7.13 -0.61
CA ILE A 25 -4.25 6.57 -0.62
C ILE A 25 -4.39 5.10 -1.04
N SER A 26 -3.56 4.67 -1.99
CA SER A 26 -3.49 3.28 -2.40
C SER A 26 -2.05 2.81 -2.30
N ALA A 27 -1.80 1.63 -1.74
CA ALA A 27 -0.49 1.00 -1.69
C ALA A 27 -0.66 -0.50 -1.98
N GLY A 28 0.36 -1.13 -2.54
CA GLY A 28 0.27 -2.56 -2.80
C GLY A 28 1.60 -3.16 -3.21
N SER A 29 1.62 -4.48 -3.32
CA SER A 29 2.73 -5.22 -3.87
C SER A 29 2.24 -6.45 -4.62
N ASP A 30 2.78 -6.65 -5.82
CA ASP A 30 2.52 -7.81 -6.68
C ASP A 30 3.59 -8.91 -6.51
N GLY A 31 4.34 -8.89 -5.40
CA GLY A 31 5.47 -9.78 -5.13
C GLY A 31 6.76 -9.50 -5.90
N LYS A 32 6.70 -8.71 -6.98
CA LYS A 32 7.87 -8.23 -7.73
C LYS A 32 8.09 -6.72 -7.61
N VAL A 33 7.01 -5.98 -7.43
CA VAL A 33 7.00 -4.51 -7.36
C VAL A 33 6.11 -4.13 -6.20
N ALA A 34 6.58 -3.20 -5.37
CA ALA A 34 5.75 -2.53 -4.39
C ALA A 34 5.49 -1.10 -4.87
N TRP A 35 4.25 -0.66 -4.79
CA TRP A 35 3.82 0.65 -5.24
C TRP A 35 3.02 1.36 -4.15
N ARG A 36 3.09 2.69 -4.14
CA ARG A 36 2.18 3.52 -3.35
C ARG A 36 1.81 4.78 -4.12
N GLN A 37 0.60 5.21 -3.90
CA GLN A 37 -0.01 6.42 -4.44
C GLN A 37 -0.67 7.17 -3.29
N THR A 38 -0.18 8.37 -3.04
CA THR A 38 -0.67 9.27 -1.98
C THR A 38 -0.90 10.64 -2.61
N PRO A 39 -1.96 11.38 -2.29
CA PRO A 39 -2.29 12.63 -2.97
C PRO A 39 -1.24 13.74 -2.80
N TRP A 40 -0.39 13.65 -1.77
CA TRP A 40 0.65 14.63 -1.45
C TRP A 40 2.07 14.19 -1.83
N HIS A 41 2.26 12.98 -2.39
CA HIS A 41 3.55 12.54 -2.91
C HIS A 41 3.39 11.85 -4.26
N HIS A 42 4.39 12.00 -5.13
CA HIS A 42 4.42 11.33 -6.42
C HIS A 42 4.21 9.82 -6.27
N SER A 43 3.41 9.23 -7.16
CA SER A 43 3.21 7.78 -7.25
C SER A 43 4.57 7.10 -7.34
N HIS A 44 4.92 6.30 -6.33
CA HIS A 44 6.24 5.70 -6.21
C HIS A 44 6.13 4.19 -6.35
N ALA A 45 6.70 3.65 -7.42
CA ALA A 45 6.81 2.22 -7.66
C ALA A 45 8.28 1.81 -7.43
N SER A 46 8.54 1.11 -6.33
CA SER A 46 9.85 0.53 -6.08
C SER A 46 9.89 -0.90 -6.63
N ARG A 47 10.72 -1.13 -7.63
CA ARG A 47 11.10 -2.47 -8.09
C ARG A 47 12.26 -2.94 -7.21
N GLY A 48 11.99 -3.87 -6.31
CA GLY A 48 12.97 -4.40 -5.36
C GLY A 48 12.55 -5.77 -4.85
N PRO A 49 13.44 -6.50 -4.16
CA PRO A 49 13.10 -7.81 -3.60
C PRO A 49 11.83 -7.73 -2.75
N PRO A 50 10.98 -8.77 -2.73
CA PRO A 50 9.69 -8.73 -2.07
C PRO A 50 9.87 -8.26 -0.63
N ARG A 51 9.47 -7.03 -0.35
CA ARG A 51 9.57 -6.51 1.02
C ARG A 51 8.30 -6.97 1.73
N PRO A 52 8.41 -7.83 2.75
CA PRO A 52 7.24 -8.20 3.55
C PRO A 52 6.59 -6.93 4.09
N LEU A 53 5.26 -6.94 4.19
CA LEU A 53 4.47 -5.85 4.76
C LEU A 53 4.95 -5.61 6.18
N ARG A 54 5.89 -4.65 6.35
CA ARG A 54 6.42 -4.26 7.65
C ARG A 54 5.22 -3.68 8.42
N ARG A 55 4.77 -4.44 9.41
CA ARG A 55 3.69 -4.15 10.35
C ARG A 55 3.56 -2.63 10.56
N LEU A 56 2.49 -2.05 10.02
CA LEU A 56 2.28 -0.59 9.95
C LEU A 56 1.78 -0.01 11.29
N LEU A 57 1.49 -0.83 12.29
CA LEU A 57 1.01 -0.42 13.61
C LEU A 57 1.83 -1.13 14.70
N GLN A 58 2.64 -0.35 15.42
CA GLN A 58 3.13 -0.64 16.77
C GLN A 58 2.68 0.48 17.69
#